data_AF-A0A954EYF1-F1
#
_entry.id   AF-A0A954EYF1-F1
#
_cell.length_a   1.000
_cell.length_b   1.000
_cell.length_c   1.000
_cell.angle_alpha   90.00
_cell.angle_beta   90.00
_cell.angle_gamma   90.00
#
_symmetry.space_group_name_H-M   'P 1'
#
loop_
_entity.id
_entity.type
_entity.pdbx_description
1 polymer ?
#
loop_
_entity_poly.entity_id
_entity_poly.type
_entity_poly.pdbx_seq_one_letter_code
_entity_poly.pdbx_strand_id
1 'polypeptide(L)' 'MATQPFEFLALRPREAAKALGISPRLLWQLTNDGHIPCVRIGTGKRKTVLYPVNVLEDWLEEQSKATNGGAS' A
#
# COMPACT_ATOMS: atom_id res chain seq x y z
N MET A 1 5.67 21.09 -24.59
CA MET A 1 4.50 20.24 -24.32
C MET A 1 4.66 19.69 -22.91
N ALA A 2 3.76 19.99 -21.98
CA ALA A 2 3.82 19.45 -20.63
C ALA A 2 3.31 18.01 -20.66
N THR A 3 4.19 17.03 -20.44
CA THR A 3 3.79 15.65 -20.17
C THR A 3 3.11 15.66 -18.81
N GLN A 4 1.78 15.60 -18.79
CA GLN A 4 1.04 15.29 -17.58
C GLN A 4 1.47 13.88 -17.14
N PRO A 5 2.02 13.69 -15.93
CA PRO A 5 2.35 12.35 -15.46
C PRO A 5 1.04 11.60 -15.26
N PHE A 6 0.86 10.48 -15.97
CA PHE A 6 -0.19 9.54 -15.61
C PHE A 6 0.23 8.87 -14.29
N GLU A 7 -0.42 9.26 -13.20
CA GLU A 7 -0.20 8.62 -11.90
C GLU A 7 -0.77 7.21 -11.92
N PHE A 8 0.02 6.24 -11.47
CA PHE A 8 -0.44 4.87 -11.35
C PHE A 8 -1.49 4.78 -10.25
N LEU A 9 -2.67 4.28 -10.57
CA LEU A 9 -3.76 4.15 -9.58
C LEU A 9 -3.48 3.07 -8.52
N ALA A 10 -2.59 2.12 -8.82
CA ALA A 10 -2.22 1.06 -7.89
C ALA A 10 -0.79 0.54 -8.16
N LEU A 11 -0.14 0.10 -7.10
CA LEU A 11 1.23 -0.40 -7.09
C LEU A 11 1.26 -1.93 -6.95
N ARG A 12 2.28 -2.57 -7.54
CA ARG A 12 2.60 -3.98 -7.25
C ARG A 12 3.29 -4.10 -5.89
N PRO A 13 3.34 -5.29 -5.26
CA PRO A 13 3.92 -5.45 -3.92
C PRO A 13 5.34 -4.89 -3.76
N ARG A 14 6.21 -5.05 -4.78
CA ARG A 14 7.57 -4.51 -4.73
C ARG A 14 7.60 -2.98 -4.78
N GLU A 15 6.72 -2.39 -5.57
CA GLU A 15 6.63 -0.93 -5.72
C GLU A 15 5.99 -0.30 -4.49
N ALA A 16 4.93 -0.91 -3.95
CA ALA A 16 4.29 -0.49 -2.72
C ALA A 16 5.26 -0.51 -1.54
N ALA A 17 6.04 -1.59 -1.38
CA ALA A 17 7.06 -1.69 -0.34
C ALA A 17 8.11 -0.58 -0.46
N LYS A 18 8.56 -0.29 -1.69
CA LYS A 18 9.51 0.79 -1.97
C LYS A 18 8.90 2.17 -1.66
N ALA A 19 7.65 2.42 -2.07
CA ALA A 19 6.94 3.67 -1.83
C ALA A 19 6.75 3.95 -0.33
N LEU A 20 6.44 2.91 0.45
CA LEU A 20 6.27 3.00 1.90
C LEU A 20 7.59 2.99 2.67
N GLY A 21 8.74 2.73 2.02
CA GLY A 21 10.04 2.63 2.68
C GLY A 21 10.19 1.41 3.60
N ILE A 22 9.42 0.34 3.39
CA ILE A 22 9.44 -0.87 4.21
C ILE A 22 9.93 -2.11 3.45
N SER A 23 10.32 -3.16 4.17
CA SER A 23 10.68 -4.43 3.53
C SER A 23 9.45 -5.11 2.90
N PRO A 24 9.59 -5.80 1.75
CA PRO A 24 8.49 -6.57 1.16
C PRO A 24 7.91 -7.64 2.10
N ARG A 25 8.73 -8.19 3.00
CA ARG A 25 8.29 -9.16 4.02
C ARG A 25 7.34 -8.50 5.02
N LEU A 26 7.69 -7.31 5.51
CA LEU A 26 6.83 -6.56 6.44
C LEU A 26 5.51 -6.16 5.76
N LEU A 27 5.57 -5.66 4.53
CA LEU A 27 4.36 -5.36 3.75
C LEU A 27 3.45 -6.60 3.63
N TRP A 28 4.02 -7.77 3.32
CA TRP A 28 3.25 -9.00 3.22
C TRP A 28 2.60 -9.38 4.55
N GLN A 29 3.32 -9.27 5.67
CA GLN A 29 2.75 -9.54 7.00
C GLN A 29 1.58 -8.60 7.30
N LEU A 30 1.76 -7.29 7.16
CA LEU A 30 0.69 -6.30 7.37
C LEU A 30 -0.53 -6.56 6.47
N THR A 31 -0.30 -7.00 5.23
CA THR A 31 -1.38 -7.33 4.29
C THR A 31 -2.08 -8.65 4.64
N ASN A 32 -1.33 -9.63 5.14
CA ASN A 32 -1.85 -10.92 5.57
C ASN A 32 -2.68 -10.78 6.85
N ASP A 33 -2.20 -9.95 7.77
CA ASP A 33 -2.82 -9.69 9.07
C ASP A 33 -3.99 -8.70 8.96
N GLY A 34 -4.24 -8.15 7.77
CA GLY A 34 -5.38 -7.28 7.46
C GLY A 34 -5.18 -5.81 7.82
N HIS A 35 -3.96 -5.40 8.20
CA HIS A 35 -3.64 -4.02 8.54
C HIS A 35 -3.57 -3.10 7.31
N ILE A 36 -3.03 -3.58 6.19
CA ILE A 36 -2.99 -2.82 4.93
C ILE A 36 -3.97 -3.45 3.94
N PRO A 37 -5.03 -2.74 3.53
CA PRO A 37 -5.96 -3.24 2.53
C PRO A 37 -5.28 -3.43 1.17
N CYS A 38 -5.64 -4.49 0.44
CA CYS A 38 -5.16 -4.73 -0.90
C CYS A 38 -6.22 -5.36 -1.79
N VAL A 39 -6.12 -5.07 -3.09
CA VAL A 39 -6.99 -5.66 -4.11
C VAL A 39 -6.30 -6.87 -4.71
N ARG A 40 -7.02 -7.97 -4.88
CA ARG A 40 -6.48 -9.17 -5.50
C ARG A 40 -7.29 -9.54 -6.74
N ILE A 41 -6.71 -9.35 -7.92
CA ILE A 41 -7.38 -9.51 -9.22
C ILE A 41 -6.91 -10.78 -9.92
N GLY A 42 -7.82 -11.51 -10.57
CA GLY A 42 -7.55 -12.72 -11.36
C GLY A 42 -8.02 -14.01 -10.70
N THR A 43 -7.87 -15.13 -11.41
CA THR A 43 -8.37 -16.44 -11.00
C THR A 43 -7.23 -17.44 -10.73
N GLY A 44 -7.46 -18.34 -9.77
CA GLY A 44 -6.54 -19.43 -9.43
C GLY A 44 -5.11 -18.95 -9.13
N LYS A 45 -4.12 -19.58 -9.78
CA LYS A 45 -2.69 -19.30 -9.58
C LYS A 45 -2.19 -17.97 -10.17
N ARG A 46 -2.97 -17.30 -11.02
CA ARG A 46 -2.60 -16.01 -11.66
C ARG A 46 -3.19 -14.80 -10.94
N LYS A 47 -3.41 -14.91 -9.64
CA LYS A 47 -3.92 -13.83 -8.80
C LYS A 47 -2.84 -12.78 -8.57
N THR A 48 -3.13 -11.54 -8.93
CA THR A 48 -2.22 -10.40 -8.77
C THR A 48 -2.68 -9.52 -7.62
N VAL A 49 -1.76 -9.21 -6.71
CA VAL A 49 -2.00 -8.28 -5.61
C VAL A 49 -1.68 -6.85 -6.07
N LEU A 50 -2.57 -5.92 -5.74
CA LEU A 50 -2.47 -4.50 -6.03
C LEU A 50 -2.76 -3.69 -4.78
N TYR A 51 -2.01 -2.61 -4.63
CA TYR A 51 -2.18 -1.63 -3.56
C TYR A 51 -2.59 -0.31 -4.19
N PRO A 52 -3.88 0.07 -4.13
CA PRO A 52 -4.32 1.38 -4.60
C PRO A 52 -3.55 2.49 -3.89
N VAL A 53 -3.11 3.52 -4.63
CA VAL A 53 -2.27 4.58 -4.07
C VAL A 53 -3.00 5.34 -2.96
N ASN A 54 -4.25 5.74 -3.23
CA ASN A 54 -5.09 6.43 -2.25
C ASN A 54 -5.25 5.64 -0.94
N VAL A 55 -5.39 4.32 -1.03
CA VAL A 55 -5.52 3.45 0.15
C VAL A 55 -4.22 3.42 0.97
N LEU A 56 -3.06 3.45 0.32
CA LEU A 56 -1.78 3.53 1.02
C LEU A 56 -1.58 4.88 1.71
N GLU A 57 -2.04 5.97 1.09
CA GLU A 57 -2.03 7.31 1.66
C GLU A 57 -2.93 7.39 2.89
N ASP A 58 -4.18 6.94 2.78
CA ASP A 58 -5.15 6.88 3.88
C ASP A 58 -4.59 6.08 5.06
N TRP A 59 -3.99 4.91 4.79
CA TRP A 59 -3.39 4.07 5.81
C TRP A 59 -2.25 4.78 6.55
N LEU A 60 -1.35 5.48 5.83
CA LEU A 60 -0.26 6.25 6.46
C LEU A 60 -0.80 7.36 7.35
N GLU A 61 -1.85 8.06 6.90
CA GLU A 61 -2.51 9.10 7.68
C GLU A 61 -3.05 8.52 8.99
N GLU A 62 -3.74 7.38 8.93
CA GLU A 62 -4.24 6.66 10.13
C GLU A 62 -3.10 6.26 11.09
N GLN A 63 -2.01 5.69 10.59
CA GLN A 63 -0.86 5.30 11.43
C GLN A 63 -0.20 6.51 12.12
N SER A 64 -0.16 7.66 11.44
CA SER A 64 0.40 8.89 12.02
C SER A 64 -0.44 9.40 13.19
N LYS A 65 -1.78 9.31 13.09
CA LYS A 65 -2.71 9.71 14.15
C LYS A 65 -2.62 8.78 15.35
N ALA A 66 -2.53 7.47 15.12
CA ALA A 66 -2.38 6.48 16.19
C ALA A 66 -1.08 6.67 17.00
N THR A 67 0.01 7.05 16.34
CA THR A 67 1.30 7.29 16.99
C THR A 67 1.29 8.56 17.85
N ASN A 68 0.61 9.61 17.39
CA ASN A 68 0.49 10.87 18.13
C ASN A 68 -0.43 10.78 19.38
N GLY A 69 -1.19 9.69 19.53
CA GLY A 69 -1.96 9.41 20.75
C GLY A 69 -1.14 8.87 21.94
N GLY A 70 0.17 8.62 21.75
CA GLY A 70 1.10 8.18 22.79
C GLY A 70 1.94 9.31 23.42
N ALA A 71 1.71 10.56 23.01
CA ALA A 71 2.35 11.74 23.57
C ALA A 71 1.29 12.73 24.06
N SER A 72 0.61 12.39 25.15
CA SER A 72 -0.13 13.32 26.01
C SER A 72 -0.13 12.81 27.43
#